data_AF-A0A1X0RIE6-F1
#
_entry.id   AF-A0A1X0RIE6-F1
#
_cell.length_a   1.000
_cell.length_b   1.000
_cell.length_c   1.000
_cell.angle_alpha   90.00
_cell.angle_beta   90.00
_cell.angle_gamma   90.00
#
_symmetry.space_group_name_H-M   'P 1'
#
loop_
_entity.id
_entity.type
_entity.pdbx_description
1 polymer ?
#
loop_
_entity_poly.entity_id
_entity_poly.type
_entity_poly.pdbx_seq_one_letter_code
_entity_poly.pdbx_strand_id
1 'polypeptide(L)'
;KPVYSLTCKHCYMTICARSMKAILLADTRIELFSTDAPSQSMCVLDKDYLTRSCHCRIRDVACLKCGNIVGYHVVSPCAQCLDACNNGHFWMFHSKACDPVERKDERSNTLFW
;
A
#
# COMPACT_ATOMS: atom_id res chain seq x y z
N LYS A 1 10.48 -7.01 8.71
CA LYS A 1 10.01 -5.65 9.15
C LYS A 1 8.69 -5.80 9.90
N PRO A 2 8.29 -4.92 10.86
CA PRO A 2 7.00 -5.05 11.54
C PRO A 2 5.84 -5.09 10.55
N VAL A 3 4.87 -5.96 10.83
CA VAL A 3 3.65 -6.14 10.04
C VAL A 3 2.54 -5.28 10.61
N TYR A 4 1.81 -4.58 9.74
CA TYR A 4 0.68 -3.73 10.11
C TYR A 4 -0.62 -4.23 9.48
N SER A 5 -1.70 -4.15 10.25
CA SER A 5 -3.07 -4.14 9.72
C SER A 5 -3.44 -2.69 9.40
N LEU A 6 -4.13 -2.48 8.29
CA LEU A 6 -4.56 -1.16 7.83
C LEU A 6 -6.08 -1.09 7.82
N THR A 7 -6.63 -0.02 8.37
CA THR A 7 -8.05 0.34 8.23
C THR A 7 -8.21 1.64 7.45
N CYS A 8 -9.33 1.81 6.75
CA CYS A 8 -9.63 3.08 6.08
C CYS A 8 -9.91 4.16 7.11
N LYS A 9 -9.22 5.30 7.05
CA LYS A 9 -9.44 6.45 7.96
C LYS A 9 -10.86 7.01 7.95
N HIS A 10 -11.60 6.80 6.86
CA HIS A 10 -12.91 7.40 6.66
C HIS A 10 -14.06 6.54 7.21
N CYS A 11 -13.94 5.21 7.15
CA CYS A 11 -15.06 4.30 7.46
C CYS A 11 -14.66 3.10 8.34
N TYR A 12 -13.39 3.07 8.75
CA TYR A 12 -12.75 2.08 9.64
C TYR A 12 -12.79 0.63 9.16
N MET A 13 -13.18 0.37 7.91
CA MET A 13 -13.09 -0.97 7.32
C MET A 13 -11.62 -1.39 7.21
N THR A 14 -11.31 -2.63 7.60
CA THR A 14 -10.00 -3.24 7.37
C THR A 14 -9.73 -3.33 5.88
N ILE A 15 -8.69 -2.65 5.41
CA ILE A 15 -8.25 -2.60 4.02
C ILE A 15 -7.18 -3.65 3.75
N CYS A 16 -6.25 -3.89 4.68
CA CYS A 16 -5.18 -4.86 4.47
C CYS A 16 -4.77 -5.45 5.81
N ALA A 17 -4.86 -6.77 5.96
CA ALA A 17 -4.47 -7.44 7.20
C ALA A 17 -2.96 -7.66 7.32
N ARG A 18 -2.18 -7.49 6.24
CA ARG A 18 -0.74 -7.77 6.24
C ARG A 18 -0.02 -6.79 5.32
N SER A 19 0.47 -5.71 5.90
CA SER A 19 1.26 -4.70 5.21
C SER A 19 2.56 -4.42 5.96
N MET A 20 3.49 -3.72 5.32
CA MET A 20 4.70 -3.21 5.96
C MET A 20 4.87 -1.73 5.64
N LYS A 21 5.54 -1.00 6.54
CA LYS A 21 5.92 0.40 6.28
C LYS A 21 6.94 0.47 5.13
N ALA A 22 6.69 1.38 4.19
CA ALA A 22 7.50 1.63 3.01
C ALA A 22 7.74 3.14 2.83
N ILE A 23 8.69 3.49 1.96
CA ILE A 23 8.95 4.86 1.53
C ILE A 23 8.93 4.91 0.01
N LEU A 24 8.50 6.03 -0.55
CA LEU A 24 8.56 6.21 -2.00
C LEU A 24 10.01 6.45 -2.42
N LEU A 25 10.55 5.64 -3.33
CA LEU A 25 11.95 5.76 -3.77
C LEU A 25 12.24 7.12 -4.46
N ALA A 26 11.25 7.69 -5.12
CA ALA A 26 11.36 9.00 -5.78
C ALA A 26 11.28 10.19 -4.81
N ASP A 27 10.71 10.00 -3.60
CA ASP A 27 10.66 11.02 -2.55
C ASP A 27 10.56 10.33 -1.18
N THR A 28 11.71 10.18 -0.51
CA THR A 28 11.83 9.44 0.75
C THR A 28 11.11 10.09 1.93
N ARG A 29 10.61 11.31 1.77
CA ARG A 29 9.77 12.00 2.77
C ARG A 29 8.34 11.46 2.77
N ILE A 30 7.94 10.76 1.71
CA ILE A 30 6.60 10.17 1.59
C ILE A 30 6.62 8.76 2.16
N GLU A 31 6.05 8.62 3.35
CA GLU A 31 5.80 7.32 3.96
C GLU A 31 4.52 6.69 3.41
N LEU A 32 4.60 5.39 3.14
CA LEU A 32 3.51 4.55 2.63
C LEU A 32 3.46 3.25 3.42
N PHE A 33 2.44 2.45 3.14
CA PHE A 33 2.44 1.03 3.48
C PHE A 33 2.40 0.21 2.20
N SER A 34 2.95 -1.00 2.21
CA SER A 34 2.88 -1.88 1.04
C SER A 34 2.63 -3.33 1.40
N THR A 35 2.09 -4.08 0.45
CA THR A 35 1.84 -5.52 0.57
C THR A 35 2.11 -6.24 -0.75
N ASP A 36 2.38 -7.54 -0.66
CA ASP A 36 2.62 -8.42 -1.81
C ASP A 36 1.34 -8.97 -2.43
N ALA A 37 0.20 -8.86 -1.74
CA ALA A 37 -1.07 -9.43 -2.19
C ALA A 37 -2.24 -8.43 -2.09
N PRO A 38 -3.17 -8.44 -3.05
CA PRO A 38 -4.40 -7.65 -2.93
C PRO A 38 -5.24 -8.09 -1.74
N SER A 39 -6.02 -7.14 -1.20
CA SER A 39 -7.07 -7.43 -0.24
C SER A 39 -8.45 -7.49 -0.91
N GLN A 40 -9.38 -8.22 -0.32
CA GLN A 40 -10.76 -8.33 -0.81
C GLN A 40 -11.62 -7.10 -0.48
N SER A 41 -11.17 -6.21 0.41
CA SER A 41 -11.92 -5.04 0.88
C SER A 41 -11.59 -3.74 0.12
N MET A 42 -10.97 -3.86 -1.05
CA MET A 42 -10.57 -2.75 -1.89
C MET A 42 -10.90 -3.02 -3.37
N CYS A 43 -11.11 -1.95 -4.13
CA CYS A 43 -11.40 -1.99 -5.55
C CYS A 43 -10.28 -1.29 -6.32
N VAL A 44 -9.79 -1.90 -7.40
CA VAL A 44 -8.87 -1.24 -8.34
C VAL A 44 -9.70 -0.45 -9.34
N LEU A 45 -9.46 0.85 -9.48
CA LEU A 45 -10.16 1.67 -10.45
C LEU A 45 -9.63 1.41 -11.87
N ASP A 46 -10.48 1.55 -12.88
CA ASP A 46 -10.17 1.14 -14.26
C ASP A 46 -9.08 1.98 -14.93
N LYS A 47 -9.07 3.28 -14.66
CA LYS A 47 -8.18 4.23 -15.33
C LYS A 47 -6.77 4.16 -14.75
N ASP A 48 -5.81 3.77 -15.59
CA ASP A 48 -4.40 3.91 -15.27
C ASP A 48 -3.84 5.28 -15.66
N TYR A 49 -2.71 5.61 -15.04
CA TYR A 49 -1.92 6.80 -15.34
C TYR A 49 -0.45 6.56 -15.00
N LEU A 50 0.42 7.42 -15.53
CA LEU A 50 1.86 7.35 -15.28
C LEU A 50 2.25 8.21 -14.08
N THR A 51 3.14 7.70 -13.24
CA THR A 51 3.78 8.51 -12.20
C THR A 51 4.66 9.59 -12.84
N ARG A 52 4.69 10.79 -12.25
CA ARG A 52 5.48 11.90 -12.80
C ARG A 52 6.99 11.70 -12.71
N SER A 53 7.45 10.98 -11.68
CA SER A 53 8.88 10.86 -11.38
C SER A 53 9.57 9.71 -12.10
N CYS A 54 8.91 8.57 -12.26
CA CYS A 54 9.52 7.36 -12.83
C CYS A 54 8.71 6.73 -13.97
N HIS A 55 7.56 7.31 -14.34
CA HIS A 55 6.69 6.82 -15.41
C HIS A 55 6.20 5.37 -15.21
N CYS A 56 6.16 4.88 -13.96
CA CYS A 56 5.47 3.63 -13.65
C CYS A 56 3.97 3.80 -13.93
N ARG A 57 3.35 2.80 -14.53
CA ARG A 57 1.91 2.78 -14.76
C ARG A 57 1.20 2.29 -13.51
N ILE A 58 0.32 3.11 -12.96
CA ILE A 58 -0.41 2.82 -11.71
C ILE A 58 -1.92 3.00 -11.89
N ARG A 59 -2.69 2.35 -11.02
CA ARG A 59 -4.15 2.52 -10.87
C ARG A 59 -4.48 2.82 -9.43
N ASP A 60 -5.41 3.74 -9.21
CA ASP A 60 -5.89 4.02 -7.86
C ASP A 60 -6.64 2.81 -7.28
N VAL A 61 -6.55 2.67 -5.97
CA VAL A 61 -7.25 1.66 -5.19
C VAL A 61 -8.16 2.36 -4.19
N ALA A 62 -9.45 2.03 -4.24
CA ALA A 62 -10.48 2.61 -3.39
C ALA A 62 -10.99 1.61 -2.33
N CYS A 63 -11.40 2.11 -1.17
CA CYS A 63 -12.11 1.32 -0.17
C CYS A 63 -13.47 0.89 -0.70
N LEU A 64 -13.79 -0.42 -0.67
CA LEU A 64 -15.08 -0.92 -1.17
C LEU A 64 -16.29 -0.41 -0.38
N LYS A 65 -16.14 -0.07 0.90
CA LYS A 65 -17.25 0.39 1.74
C LYS A 65 -17.62 1.85 1.50
N CYS A 66 -16.65 2.75 1.30
CA CYS A 66 -16.91 4.20 1.24
C CYS A 66 -16.43 4.87 -0.03
N GLY A 67 -15.76 4.17 -0.94
CA GLY A 67 -15.27 4.69 -2.22
C GLY A 67 -14.05 5.61 -2.14
N ASN A 68 -13.58 5.99 -0.96
CA ASN A 68 -12.38 6.83 -0.82
C ASN A 68 -11.13 6.10 -1.31
N ILE A 69 -10.26 6.84 -2.02
CA ILE A 69 -8.95 6.33 -2.45
C ILE A 69 -8.08 6.09 -1.23
N VAL A 70 -7.57 4.87 -1.10
CA VAL A 70 -6.71 4.41 0.00
C VAL A 70 -5.26 4.18 -0.45
N GLY A 71 -5.01 4.08 -1.75
CA GLY A 71 -3.71 3.73 -2.28
C GLY A 71 -3.71 3.55 -3.79
N TYR A 72 -2.74 2.80 -4.29
CA TYR A 72 -2.60 2.47 -5.71
C TYR A 72 -1.94 1.11 -5.91
N HIS A 73 -2.19 0.52 -7.09
CA HIS A 73 -1.53 -0.68 -7.60
C HIS A 73 -0.59 -0.26 -8.73
N VAL A 74 0.68 -0.66 -8.64
CA VAL A 74 1.64 -0.59 -9.74
C VAL A 74 1.34 -1.67 -10.78
N VAL A 75 0.67 -1.29 -11.85
CA VAL A 75 0.28 -2.18 -12.97
C VAL A 75 1.50 -2.57 -13.80
N SER A 76 2.44 -1.65 -14.00
CA SER A 76 3.68 -1.92 -14.72
C SER A 76 4.79 -1.02 -14.15
N PRO A 77 5.80 -1.61 -13.49
CA PRO A 77 6.97 -0.86 -13.05
C PRO A 77 7.88 -0.53 -14.25
N CYS A 78 8.60 0.58 -14.19
CA CYS A 78 9.67 0.87 -15.14
C CYS A 78 10.95 0.11 -14.77
N ALA A 79 11.88 -0.04 -15.72
CA ALA A 79 13.15 -0.74 -15.50
C ALA A 79 13.95 -0.18 -14.33
N GLN A 80 14.03 1.15 -14.21
CA GLN A 80 14.74 1.81 -13.10
C GLN A 80 14.18 1.42 -11.72
N CYS A 81 12.85 1.30 -11.58
CA CYS A 81 12.25 0.89 -10.31
C CYS A 81 12.45 -0.60 -10.03
N LEU A 82 12.52 -1.45 -11.07
CA LEU A 82 12.82 -2.87 -10.94
C LEU A 82 14.28 -3.11 -10.51
N ASP A 83 15.22 -2.34 -11.07
CA ASP A 83 16.65 -2.45 -10.78
C ASP A 83 17.03 -1.76 -9.45
N ALA A 84 16.17 -0.88 -8.94
CA ALA A 84 16.37 -0.24 -7.64
C ALA A 84 16.13 -1.21 -6.46
N CYS A 85 16.59 -0.83 -5.27
CA CYS A 85 16.33 -1.58 -4.04
C CYS A 85 14.86 -1.43 -3.62
N ASN A 86 14.01 -2.33 -4.14
CA ASN A 86 12.59 -2.45 -3.82
C ASN A 86 12.30 -3.75 -3.05
N ASN A 87 11.10 -3.88 -2.48
CA ASN A 87 10.68 -5.08 -1.74
C ASN A 87 9.74 -6.00 -2.56
N GLY A 88 9.61 -5.79 -3.87
CA GLY A 88 8.74 -6.58 -4.74
C GLY A 88 7.24 -6.37 -4.52
N HIS A 89 6.83 -5.38 -3.73
CA HIS A 89 5.41 -5.12 -3.46
C HIS A 89 4.83 -4.20 -4.53
N PHE A 90 3.68 -4.59 -5.09
CA PHE A 90 2.98 -3.81 -6.13
C PHE A 90 1.76 -3.05 -5.61
N TRP A 91 1.38 -3.28 -4.36
CA TRP A 91 0.24 -2.64 -3.71
C TRP A 91 0.73 -1.66 -2.67
N MET A 92 0.40 -0.38 -2.85
CA MET A 92 0.82 0.72 -2.00
C MET A 92 -0.40 1.40 -1.38
N PHE A 93 -0.32 1.76 -0.11
CA PHE A 93 -1.37 2.47 0.62
C PHE A 93 -0.86 3.79 1.17
N HIS A 94 -1.67 4.83 1.03
CA HIS A 94 -1.32 6.17 1.52
C HIS A 94 -1.47 6.23 3.04
N SER A 95 -0.39 6.60 3.74
CA SER A 95 -0.41 6.82 5.20
C SER A 95 -1.44 7.87 5.64
N LYS A 96 -1.83 8.80 4.74
CA LYS A 96 -2.88 9.79 5.00
C LYS A 96 -4.30 9.24 4.87
N ALA A 97 -4.51 8.12 4.19
CA ALA A 97 -5.83 7.52 3.95
C ALA A 97 -6.09 6.25 4.77
N CYS A 98 -5.06 5.67 5.37
CA CYS A 98 -5.14 4.47 6.20
C CYS A 98 -4.63 4.72 7.63
N ASP A 99 -5.24 4.05 8.61
CA ASP A 99 -4.75 3.94 9.98
C ASP A 99 -4.04 2.61 10.16
N PRO A 100 -2.75 2.60 10.54
CA PRO A 100 -1.99 1.40 10.78
C PRO A 100 -2.09 0.93 12.24
N VAL A 101 -2.20 -0.38 12.43
CA VAL A 101 -2.07 -1.04 13.73
C VAL A 101 -1.02 -2.14 13.60
N GLU A 102 0.04 -2.05 14.40
CA GLU A 102 1.07 -3.09 14.44
C GLU A 102 0.46 -4.42 14.87
N ARG A 103 0.72 -5.47 14.11
CA ARG A 103 0.19 -6.80 14.40
C ARG A 103 1.05 -7.49 15.43
N LYS A 104 0.37 -8.15 16.36
CA LYS A 104 0.97 -8.96 17.40
C LYS A 104 0.46 -10.41 17.33
N ASP A 105 1.27 -11.35 17.78
CA ASP A 105 0.85 -12.73 18.02
C ASP A 105 -0.02 -12.84 19.28
N GLU A 106 -0.47 -14.05 19.60
CA GLU A 106 -1.28 -14.35 20.80
C GLU A 106 -0.55 -14.01 22.12
N ARG A 107 0.78 -13.94 22.08
CA ARG A 107 1.66 -13.60 23.21
C ARG A 107 2.00 -12.11 23.25
N SER A 108 1.35 -11.29 22.43
CA SER A 108 1.60 -9.85 22.27
C SER A 108 2.99 -9.49 21.71
N ASN A 109 3.70 -10.42 21.09
CA ASN A 109 4.95 -10.13 20.36
C ASN A 109 4.63 -9.54 18.99
N THR A 110 5.39 -8.54 18.57
CA THR A 110 5.30 -7.95 17.23
C THR A 110 5.55 -9.00 16.15
N LEU A 111 4.66 -9.08 15.16
CA LEU A 111 4.85 -9.90 13.98
C LEU A 111 5.77 -9.19 12.98
N PHE A 112 6.71 -9.95 12.42
CA PHE A 112 7.64 -9.47 11.40
C PHE A 112 7.39 -10.21 10.10
N TRP A 113 7.52 -9.47 9.00
CA TRP A 113 7.65 -9.99 7.64
C TRP A 113 9.03 -10.57 7.42
#